data_AF-A0A671E5M0-F1
#
_entry.id   AF-A0A671E5M0-F1
#
_cell.length_a   1.000
_cell.length_b   1.000
_cell.length_c   1.000
_cell.angle_alpha   90.00
_cell.angle_beta   90.00
_cell.angle_gamma   90.00
#
_symmetry.space_group_name_H-M   'P 1'
#
loop_
_entity.id
_entity.type
_entity.pdbx_description
1 polymer ?
#
loop_
_entity_poly.entity_id
_entity_poly.type
_entity_poly.pdbx_seq_one_letter_code
_entity_poly.pdbx_strand_id
1 'polypeptide(L)'
;MVPVPVPPPLLSPPLCTLPPGTGPARFVCYCEGEGVGAKGQGGFNIYVTDAAELWSTCFTPESLAALKARFGLSAAEDITRRFRTACEQQAVAFTLQEDGASLTVSGGPLALDLNLSKVPGPEAAPRLQALTLGLAERVCSLERRLTAAEETAASPRKSSRLVGPQQFLPDPDPQRGIPGPGVRRRCPGESLINPGFKSKKPASGVDFDDL
;
A
#
# COMPACT_ATOMS: atom_id res chain seq x y z
N MET A 1 -7.55 23.40 -7.09
CA MET A 1 -7.56 21.93 -7.28
C MET A 1 -7.39 21.30 -5.91
N VAL A 2 -8.47 20.80 -5.32
CA VAL A 2 -8.39 20.06 -4.06
C VAL A 2 -7.76 18.70 -4.39
N PRO A 3 -6.72 18.24 -3.70
CA PRO A 3 -6.22 16.88 -3.88
C PRO A 3 -7.38 15.94 -3.59
N VAL A 4 -7.85 15.22 -4.62
CA VAL A 4 -8.80 14.13 -4.41
C VAL A 4 -8.06 13.13 -3.52
N PRO A 5 -8.55 12.85 -2.30
CA PRO A 5 -7.93 11.84 -1.47
C PRO A 5 -7.98 10.53 -2.26
N VAL A 6 -6.80 9.99 -2.57
CA VAL A 6 -6.70 8.65 -3.14
C VAL A 6 -7.35 7.74 -2.11
N PRO A 7 -8.48 7.08 -2.43
CA PRO A 7 -9.12 6.18 -1.50
C PRO A 7 -8.08 5.14 -1.06
N PRO A 8 -8.03 4.78 0.23
CA PRO A 8 -7.13 3.72 0.68
C PRO A 8 -7.36 2.50 -0.23
N PRO A 9 -6.30 1.84 -0.72
CA PRO A 9 -6.48 0.68 -1.58
C PRO A 9 -7.37 -0.30 -0.83
N LEU A 10 -8.53 -0.63 -1.41
CA LEU A 10 -9.34 -1.74 -0.95
C LEU A 10 -8.39 -2.94 -0.87
N LEU A 11 -8.18 -3.46 0.33
CA LEU A 11 -7.23 -4.54 0.56
C LEU A 11 -7.67 -5.72 -0.29
N SER A 12 -6.91 -6.01 -1.36
CA SER A 12 -7.21 -7.13 -2.24
C SER A 12 -7.21 -8.43 -1.44
N PRO A 13 -8.13 -9.38 -1.75
CA PRO A 13 -8.18 -10.66 -1.04
C PRO A 13 -6.80 -11.33 -1.00
N PRO A 14 -6.31 -11.72 0.20
CA PRO A 14 -4.99 -12.33 0.34
C PRO A 14 -4.98 -13.72 -0.30
N LEU A 15 -3.85 -14.05 -0.93
CA LEU A 15 -3.58 -15.37 -1.48
C LEU A 15 -2.09 -15.66 -1.50
N CYS A 16 -1.73 -16.93 -1.57
CA CYS A 16 -0.37 -17.39 -1.87
C CYS A 16 -0.42 -18.69 -2.69
N THR A 17 0.73 -19.08 -3.23
CA THR A 17 0.87 -20.32 -3.99
C THR A 17 1.84 -21.27 -3.29
N LEU A 18 1.62 -22.58 -3.43
CA LEU A 18 2.47 -23.62 -2.85
C LEU A 18 2.98 -24.58 -3.94
N PRO A 19 4.19 -25.14 -3.82
CA PRO A 19 5.20 -24.79 -2.81
C PRO A 19 5.76 -23.36 -3.02
N PRO A 20 6.33 -22.73 -1.98
CA PRO A 20 6.99 -21.44 -2.14
C PRO A 20 8.25 -21.56 -3.00
N GLY A 21 8.60 -20.49 -3.72
CA GLY A 21 9.84 -20.39 -4.49
C GLY A 21 9.61 -20.16 -5.99
N THR A 22 10.64 -20.45 -6.80
CA THR A 22 10.66 -20.18 -8.25
C THR A 22 10.15 -21.35 -9.10
N GLY A 23 9.78 -22.47 -8.46
CA GLY A 23 9.19 -23.62 -9.15
C GLY A 23 7.74 -23.37 -9.58
N PRO A 24 7.16 -24.27 -10.40
CA PRO A 24 5.76 -24.17 -10.77
C PRO A 24 4.87 -24.32 -9.53
N ALA A 25 3.95 -23.38 -9.34
CA ALA A 25 2.91 -23.48 -8.32
C ALA A 25 2.02 -24.69 -8.60
N ARG A 26 1.70 -25.44 -7.55
CA ARG A 26 0.81 -26.60 -7.57
C ARG A 26 -0.53 -26.31 -6.92
N PHE A 27 -0.55 -25.43 -5.93
CA PHE A 27 -1.76 -25.06 -5.21
C PHE A 27 -1.87 -23.55 -5.06
N VAL A 28 -3.10 -23.06 -4.98
CA VAL A 28 -3.45 -21.69 -4.60
C VAL A 28 -4.24 -21.74 -3.29
N CYS A 29 -3.79 -20.98 -2.29
CA CYS A 29 -4.49 -20.80 -1.04
C CYS A 29 -5.08 -19.38 -1.02
N TYR A 30 -6.36 -19.23 -0.72
CA TYR A 30 -7.03 -17.92 -0.63
C TYR A 30 -8.16 -17.93 0.39
N CYS A 31 -8.66 -16.77 0.79
CA CYS A 31 -9.83 -16.68 1.69
C CYS A 31 -10.93 -15.79 1.11
N GLU A 32 -12.17 -16.10 1.48
CA GLU A 32 -13.36 -15.29 1.19
C GLU A 32 -14.11 -14.97 2.48
N GLY A 33 -14.86 -13.87 2.49
CA GLY A 33 -15.61 -13.41 3.66
C GLY A 33 -14.76 -12.57 4.62
N GLU A 34 -15.42 -11.74 5.41
CA GLU A 34 -14.80 -10.74 6.33
C GLU A 34 -14.11 -9.56 5.58
N GLY A 35 -14.89 -8.88 4.72
CA GLY A 35 -14.50 -7.59 4.11
C GLY A 35 -15.68 -6.61 4.06
N VAL A 36 -15.42 -5.33 4.38
CA VAL A 36 -16.41 -4.24 4.32
C VAL A 36 -16.90 -4.08 2.88
N GLY A 37 -18.10 -4.58 2.59
CA GLY A 37 -18.71 -4.57 1.26
C GLY A 37 -19.16 -5.93 0.74
N ALA A 38 -18.89 -7.03 1.45
CA ALA A 38 -19.40 -8.36 1.12
C ALA A 38 -20.92 -8.44 1.36
N LYS A 39 -21.72 -7.93 0.41
CA LYS A 39 -23.17 -8.14 0.33
C LYS A 39 -23.53 -9.57 -0.14
N GLY A 40 -22.76 -10.56 0.27
CA GLY A 40 -23.00 -11.97 -0.02
C GLY A 40 -23.21 -12.73 1.29
N GLN A 41 -24.26 -13.54 1.36
CA GLN A 41 -24.62 -14.40 2.50
C GLN A 41 -23.57 -15.47 2.87
N GLY A 42 -22.34 -15.39 2.37
CA GLY A 42 -21.27 -16.35 2.61
C GLY A 42 -20.45 -16.01 3.84
N GLY A 43 -20.38 -16.93 4.80
CA GLY A 43 -19.46 -16.83 5.95
C GLY A 43 -17.99 -16.91 5.53
N PHE A 44 -17.09 -16.47 6.42
CA PHE A 44 -15.64 -16.54 6.22
C PHE A 44 -15.19 -17.99 5.97
N ASN A 45 -14.40 -18.20 4.92
CA ASN A 45 -13.79 -19.50 4.60
C ASN A 45 -12.40 -19.34 3.99
N ILE A 46 -11.55 -20.35 4.22
CA ILE A 46 -10.26 -20.49 3.54
C ILE A 46 -10.37 -21.66 2.57
N TYR A 47 -9.84 -21.45 1.38
CA TYR A 47 -9.87 -22.38 0.28
C TYR A 47 -8.46 -22.74 -0.18
N VAL A 48 -8.32 -23.97 -0.65
CA VAL A 48 -7.14 -24.46 -1.37
C VAL A 48 -7.59 -25.13 -2.65
N THR A 49 -6.87 -24.91 -3.74
CA THR A 49 -7.15 -25.56 -5.03
C THR A 49 -5.87 -25.84 -5.79
N ASP A 50 -5.85 -26.95 -6.52
CA ASP A 50 -4.86 -27.29 -7.55
C ASP A 50 -5.34 -26.93 -8.98
N ALA A 51 -6.38 -26.10 -9.07
CA ALA A 51 -7.13 -25.75 -10.27
C ALA A 51 -7.98 -26.88 -10.90
N ALA A 52 -8.01 -28.08 -10.30
CA ALA A 52 -8.91 -29.16 -10.69
C ALA A 52 -9.95 -29.44 -9.59
N GLU A 53 -9.49 -29.52 -8.35
CA GLU A 53 -10.31 -29.76 -7.17
C GLU A 53 -10.25 -28.56 -6.21
N LEU A 54 -11.26 -28.45 -5.35
CA LEU A 54 -11.38 -27.37 -4.39
C LEU A 54 -11.60 -27.96 -3.00
N TRP A 55 -10.85 -27.47 -2.04
CA TRP A 55 -11.01 -27.78 -0.63
C TRP A 55 -11.38 -26.50 0.12
N SER A 56 -12.24 -26.63 1.12
CA SER A 56 -12.70 -25.51 1.96
C SER A 56 -12.71 -25.91 3.43
N THR A 57 -12.51 -24.92 4.28
CA THR A 57 -12.76 -25.06 5.73
C THR A 57 -14.21 -25.38 6.07
N CYS A 58 -15.16 -25.08 5.17
CA CYS A 58 -16.60 -25.31 5.35
C CYS A 58 -17.13 -24.80 6.71
N PHE A 59 -16.67 -23.61 7.13
CA PHE A 59 -17.03 -23.05 8.43
C PHE A 59 -18.52 -22.76 8.51
N THR A 60 -19.15 -23.34 9.54
CA THR A 60 -20.39 -22.82 10.12
C THR A 60 -20.07 -21.68 11.10
N PRO A 61 -21.04 -20.80 11.42
CA PRO A 61 -20.86 -19.77 12.45
C PRO A 61 -20.31 -20.32 13.78
N GLU A 62 -20.77 -21.51 14.18
CA GLU A 62 -20.38 -22.18 15.43
C GLU A 62 -18.94 -22.69 15.36
N SER A 63 -18.57 -23.39 14.29
CA SER A 63 -17.20 -23.91 14.11
C SER A 63 -16.17 -22.78 13.98
N LEU A 64 -16.54 -21.67 13.34
CA LEU A 64 -15.72 -20.47 13.25
C LEU A 64 -15.55 -19.80 14.63
N ALA A 65 -16.64 -19.69 15.40
CA ALA A 65 -16.58 -19.16 16.76
C ALA A 65 -15.72 -20.03 17.68
N ALA A 66 -15.83 -21.36 17.58
CA ALA A 66 -15.01 -22.31 18.33
C ALA A 66 -13.53 -22.20 17.96
N LEU A 67 -13.21 -22.02 16.67
CA LEU A 67 -11.85 -21.76 16.21
C LEU A 67 -11.32 -20.45 16.81
N LYS A 68 -12.08 -19.35 16.71
CA LYS A 68 -11.70 -18.05 17.27
C LYS A 68 -11.44 -18.16 18.78
N ALA A 69 -12.31 -18.85 19.52
CA ALA A 69 -12.14 -19.09 20.95
C ALA A 69 -10.88 -19.91 21.27
N ARG A 70 -10.61 -20.98 20.53
CA ARG A 70 -9.44 -21.85 20.73
C ARG A 70 -8.11 -21.11 20.58
N PHE A 71 -8.05 -20.13 19.69
CA PHE A 71 -6.84 -19.36 19.39
C PHE A 71 -6.82 -17.96 20.03
N GLY A 72 -7.79 -17.67 20.91
CA GLY A 72 -7.89 -16.37 21.58
C GLY A 72 -8.13 -15.19 20.63
N LEU A 73 -8.73 -15.44 19.47
CA LEU A 73 -9.02 -14.40 18.47
C LEU A 73 -10.25 -13.62 18.89
N SER A 74 -10.14 -12.30 19.00
CA SER A 74 -11.30 -11.43 19.22
C SER A 74 -12.20 -11.36 17.97
N ALA A 75 -13.43 -10.86 18.10
CA ALA A 75 -14.30 -10.58 16.95
C ALA A 75 -13.67 -9.60 15.93
N ALA A 76 -12.67 -8.81 16.35
CA ALA A 76 -11.95 -7.84 15.54
C ALA A 76 -10.60 -8.36 14.99
N GLU A 77 -10.13 -9.54 15.43
CA GLU A 77 -8.98 -10.21 14.79
C GLU A 77 -9.46 -11.01 13.59
N ASP A 78 -9.34 -10.40 12.42
CA ASP A 78 -9.70 -11.04 11.17
C ASP A 78 -8.71 -12.21 10.93
N ILE A 79 -9.23 -13.43 10.84
CA ILE A 79 -8.44 -14.58 10.40
C ILE A 79 -7.81 -14.26 9.03
N THR A 80 -8.51 -13.45 8.21
CA THR A 80 -8.01 -12.81 7.00
C THR A 80 -6.67 -12.09 7.18
N ARG A 81 -6.45 -11.36 8.28
CA ARG A 81 -5.19 -10.66 8.55
C ARG A 81 -4.07 -11.65 8.84
N ARG A 82 -4.30 -12.63 9.72
CA ARG A 82 -3.29 -13.67 10.01
C ARG A 82 -2.93 -14.47 8.76
N PHE A 83 -3.94 -14.82 7.97
CA PHE A 83 -3.76 -15.50 6.69
C PHE A 83 -2.99 -14.64 5.69
N ARG A 84 -3.30 -13.33 5.58
CA ARG A 84 -2.53 -12.38 4.78
C ARG A 84 -1.05 -12.36 5.17
N THR A 85 -0.76 -12.18 6.46
CA THR A 85 0.62 -12.16 6.96
C THR A 85 1.34 -13.46 6.61
N ALA A 86 0.68 -14.61 6.79
CA ALA A 86 1.26 -15.90 6.42
C ALA A 86 1.51 -16.04 4.92
N CYS A 87 0.61 -15.54 4.06
CA CYS A 87 0.80 -15.52 2.61
C CYS A 87 2.02 -14.68 2.23
N GLU A 88 2.15 -13.49 2.82
CA GLU A 88 3.29 -12.57 2.57
C GLU A 88 4.62 -13.19 3.03
N GLN A 89 4.60 -13.93 4.13
CA GLN A 89 5.78 -14.61 4.70
C GLN A 89 6.05 -16.00 4.11
N GLN A 90 5.18 -16.50 3.22
CA GLN A 90 5.22 -17.89 2.73
C GLN A 90 5.17 -18.93 3.87
N ALA A 91 4.47 -18.59 4.95
CA ALA A 91 4.33 -19.39 6.17
C ALA A 91 3.01 -20.19 6.17
N VAL A 92 2.67 -20.78 5.03
CA VAL A 92 1.47 -21.61 4.83
C VAL A 92 1.91 -23.00 4.42
N ALA A 93 1.45 -24.03 5.13
CA ALA A 93 1.71 -25.43 4.81
C ALA A 93 0.39 -26.15 4.53
N PHE A 94 0.34 -26.90 3.44
CA PHE A 94 -0.83 -27.67 3.04
C PHE A 94 -0.45 -29.15 2.90
N THR A 95 -1.29 -30.02 3.47
CA THR A 95 -1.11 -31.46 3.40
C THR A 95 -2.43 -32.12 3.02
N LEU A 96 -2.40 -32.90 1.93
CA LEU A 96 -3.52 -33.72 1.48
C LEU A 96 -3.45 -35.08 2.19
N GLN A 97 -4.59 -35.56 2.68
CA GLN A 97 -4.76 -36.82 3.38
C GLN A 97 -5.80 -37.68 2.63
N GLU A 98 -5.94 -38.97 2.98
CA GLU A 98 -6.88 -39.89 2.31
C GLU A 98 -8.34 -39.41 2.41
N ASP A 99 -8.75 -38.93 3.58
CA ASP A 99 -10.13 -38.51 3.88
C ASP A 99 -10.33 -36.98 3.92
N GLY A 100 -9.31 -36.17 3.59
CA GLY A 100 -9.42 -34.73 3.70
C GLY A 100 -8.11 -33.98 3.45
N ALA A 101 -8.04 -32.74 3.91
CA ALA A 101 -6.82 -31.96 3.85
C ALA A 101 -6.65 -31.10 5.11
N SER A 102 -5.44 -30.66 5.37
CA SER A 102 -5.15 -29.72 6.45
C SER A 102 -4.26 -28.58 5.96
N LEU A 103 -4.53 -27.40 6.53
CA LEU A 103 -3.80 -26.18 6.24
C LEU A 103 -3.31 -25.58 7.56
N THR A 104 -2.01 -25.38 7.66
CA THR A 104 -1.38 -24.71 8.79
C THR A 104 -0.96 -23.30 8.37
N VAL A 105 -1.39 -22.30 9.15
CA VAL A 105 -1.11 -20.88 8.91
C VAL A 105 -0.23 -20.35 10.05
N SER A 106 1.06 -20.10 9.75
CA SER A 106 2.10 -19.78 10.74
C SER A 106 2.53 -18.32 10.75
N GLY A 107 1.67 -17.39 10.30
CA GLY A 107 1.97 -15.95 10.23
C GLY A 107 1.81 -15.17 11.54
N GLY A 108 1.67 -15.85 12.68
CA GLY A 108 1.38 -15.22 13.98
C GLY A 108 2.06 -15.96 15.15
N PRO A 109 1.81 -15.53 16.40
CA PRO A 109 2.47 -16.12 17.58
C PRO A 109 2.08 -17.59 17.81
N LEU A 110 0.89 -17.99 17.35
CA LEU A 110 0.42 -19.37 17.38
C LEU A 110 -0.08 -19.76 15.99
N ALA A 111 0.40 -20.91 15.51
CA ALA A 111 -0.01 -21.48 14.24
C ALA A 111 -1.50 -21.87 14.28
N LEU A 112 -2.24 -21.56 13.22
CA LEU A 112 -3.63 -21.99 13.07
C LEU A 112 -3.66 -23.27 12.25
N ASP A 113 -4.06 -24.37 12.87
CA ASP A 113 -4.31 -25.64 12.18
C ASP A 113 -5.79 -25.75 11.80
N LEU A 114 -6.02 -25.88 10.50
CA LEU A 114 -7.34 -25.90 9.88
C LEU A 114 -7.55 -27.22 9.15
N ASN A 115 -8.72 -27.81 9.34
CA ASN A 115 -9.16 -28.96 8.55
C ASN A 115 -9.96 -28.46 7.35
N LEU A 116 -9.74 -29.08 6.20
CA LEU A 116 -10.44 -28.79 4.97
C LEU A 116 -11.10 -30.06 4.44
N SER A 117 -12.28 -29.88 3.90
CA SER A 117 -13.04 -30.92 3.21
C SER A 117 -13.18 -30.59 1.74
N LYS A 118 -13.30 -31.62 0.92
CA LYS A 118 -13.46 -31.47 -0.53
C LYS A 118 -14.82 -30.87 -0.84
N VAL A 119 -14.82 -29.79 -1.62
CA VAL A 119 -16.04 -29.14 -2.11
C VAL A 119 -16.62 -29.98 -3.26
N PRO A 120 -17.94 -30.27 -3.26
CA PRO A 120 -18.56 -31.03 -4.33
C PRO A 120 -18.39 -30.35 -5.70
N GLY A 121 -18.16 -31.15 -6.76
CA GLY A 121 -17.91 -30.66 -8.12
C GLY A 121 -18.91 -29.59 -8.62
N PRO A 122 -20.23 -29.76 -8.44
CA PRO A 122 -21.22 -28.75 -8.86
C PRO A 122 -21.07 -27.39 -8.18
N GLU A 123 -20.54 -27.35 -6.95
CA GLU A 123 -20.25 -26.11 -6.24
C GLU A 123 -18.83 -25.59 -6.54
N ALA A 124 -17.87 -26.50 -6.70
CA ALA A 124 -16.48 -26.15 -6.97
C ALA A 124 -16.29 -25.53 -8.36
N ALA A 125 -16.90 -26.07 -9.40
CA ALA A 125 -16.72 -25.63 -10.78
C ALA A 125 -16.97 -24.12 -11.00
N PRO A 126 -18.13 -23.54 -10.61
CA PRO A 126 -18.36 -22.11 -10.77
C PRO A 126 -17.40 -21.25 -9.93
N ARG A 127 -16.97 -21.73 -8.75
CA ARG A 127 -15.99 -21.03 -7.91
C ARG A 127 -14.61 -20.98 -8.55
N LEU A 128 -14.15 -22.09 -9.12
CA LEU A 128 -12.87 -22.16 -9.83
C LEU A 128 -12.89 -21.28 -11.10
N GLN A 129 -14.01 -21.25 -11.81
CA GLN A 129 -14.20 -20.33 -12.95
C GLN A 129 -14.12 -18.87 -12.51
N ALA A 130 -14.87 -18.48 -11.47
CA ALA A 130 -14.86 -17.13 -10.93
C ALA A 130 -13.47 -16.72 -10.40
N LEU A 131 -12.77 -17.63 -9.72
CA LEU A 131 -11.39 -17.42 -9.25
C LEU A 131 -10.45 -17.14 -10.43
N THR A 132 -10.50 -17.96 -11.48
CA THR A 132 -9.64 -17.81 -12.67
C THR A 132 -9.87 -16.47 -13.35
N LEU A 133 -11.12 -16.11 -13.61
CA LEU A 133 -11.47 -14.83 -14.23
C LEU A 133 -11.10 -13.64 -13.33
N GLY A 134 -11.39 -13.73 -12.03
CA GLY A 134 -11.05 -12.68 -11.07
C GLY A 134 -9.54 -12.48 -10.90
N LEU A 135 -8.73 -13.54 -10.99
CA LEU A 135 -7.27 -13.42 -10.99
C LEU A 135 -6.76 -12.76 -12.27
N ALA A 136 -7.30 -13.11 -13.44
CA ALA A 136 -6.94 -12.47 -14.70
C ALA A 136 -7.23 -10.96 -14.67
N GLU A 137 -8.42 -10.56 -14.18
CA GLU A 137 -8.78 -9.16 -13.99
C GLU A 137 -7.84 -8.44 -13.01
N ARG A 138 -7.49 -9.09 -11.89
CA ARG A 138 -6.56 -8.54 -10.90
C ARG A 138 -5.18 -8.32 -11.48
N VAL A 139 -4.63 -9.27 -12.24
CA VAL A 139 -3.33 -9.13 -12.90
C VAL A 139 -3.35 -7.94 -13.86
N CYS A 140 -4.35 -7.86 -14.74
CA CYS A 140 -4.51 -6.73 -15.67
C CYS A 140 -4.56 -5.38 -14.94
N SER A 141 -5.29 -5.31 -13.83
CA SER A 141 -5.41 -4.09 -13.02
C SER A 141 -4.10 -3.72 -12.30
N LEU A 142 -3.40 -4.72 -11.75
CA LEU A 142 -2.13 -4.54 -11.06
C LEU A 142 -1.02 -4.08 -12.02
N GLU A 143 -0.93 -4.66 -13.22
CA GLU A 143 0.03 -4.26 -14.24
C GLU A 143 -0.17 -2.78 -14.63
N ARG A 144 -1.41 -2.36 -14.91
CA ARG A 144 -1.72 -0.95 -15.22
C ARG A 144 -1.34 0.00 -14.08
N ARG A 145 -1.63 -0.38 -12.84
CA ARG A 145 -1.29 0.41 -11.65
C ARG A 145 0.21 0.48 -11.40
N LEU A 146 0.93 -0.61 -11.68
CA LEU A 146 2.38 -0.66 -11.57
C LEU A 146 3.03 0.30 -12.57
N THR A 147 2.62 0.23 -13.85
CA THR A 147 3.11 1.15 -14.89
C THR A 147 2.87 2.63 -14.51
N ALA A 148 1.66 2.97 -14.07
CA ALA A 148 1.34 4.35 -13.65
C ALA A 148 2.17 4.82 -12.43
N ALA A 149 2.47 3.91 -11.49
CA ALA A 149 3.30 4.20 -10.33
C ALA A 149 4.77 4.43 -10.71
N GLU A 150 5.30 3.62 -11.63
CA GLU A 150 6.67 3.74 -12.15
C GLU A 150 6.88 5.05 -12.93
N GLU A 151 5.94 5.43 -13.79
CA GLU A 151 5.96 6.71 -14.52
C GLU A 151 5.92 7.93 -13.57
N THR A 152 5.11 7.85 -12.52
CA THR A 152 5.01 8.90 -11.50
C THR A 152 6.30 9.01 -10.68
N ALA A 153 6.99 7.90 -10.43
CA ALA A 153 8.26 7.86 -9.70
C ALA A 153 9.45 8.34 -10.55
N ALA A 154 9.43 8.12 -11.86
CA ALA A 154 10.48 8.52 -12.79
C ALA A 154 10.42 10.00 -13.22
N SER A 155 9.30 10.69 -12.99
CA SER A 155 9.15 12.11 -13.34
C SER A 155 9.83 13.02 -12.29
N PRO A 156 10.84 13.84 -12.67
CA PRO A 156 11.38 14.85 -11.77
C PRO A 156 10.27 15.86 -11.53
N ARG A 157 9.61 15.78 -10.37
CA ARG A 157 8.63 16.78 -9.96
C ARG A 157 9.33 18.13 -9.87
N LYS A 158 9.21 18.92 -10.93
CA LYS A 158 9.52 20.34 -10.95
C LYS A 158 8.58 20.96 -9.92
N SER A 159 9.09 21.27 -8.73
CA SER A 159 8.29 21.95 -7.71
C SER A 159 7.89 23.30 -8.31
N SER A 160 6.67 23.42 -8.80
CA SER A 160 6.00 24.72 -8.84
C SER A 160 5.77 25.09 -7.38
N ARG A 161 6.78 25.67 -6.73
CA ARG A 161 6.57 26.42 -5.50
C ARG A 161 5.47 27.41 -5.85
N LEU A 162 4.27 27.19 -5.31
CA LEU A 162 3.25 28.24 -5.27
C LEU A 162 3.91 29.39 -4.49
N VAL A 163 4.37 30.39 -5.22
CA VAL A 163 4.63 31.71 -4.66
C VAL A 163 3.26 32.22 -4.24
N GLY A 164 2.93 32.04 -2.96
CA GLY A 164 1.75 32.65 -2.37
C GLY A 164 1.85 34.17 -2.50
N PRO A 165 0.73 34.89 -2.68
CA PRO A 165 0.77 36.34 -2.73
C PRO A 165 1.24 36.85 -1.37
N GLN A 166 2.44 37.46 -1.31
CA GLN A 166 2.88 38.17 -0.12
C GLN A 166 1.90 39.31 0.16
N GLN A 167 1.13 39.16 1.22
CA GLN A 167 0.36 40.25 1.81
C GLN A 167 1.38 41.22 2.42
N PHE A 168 1.66 42.31 1.72
CA PHE A 168 2.28 43.48 2.32
C PHE A 168 1.27 44.12 3.27
N LEU A 169 1.55 44.08 4.57
CA LEU A 169 0.89 44.96 5.54
C LEU A 169 1.74 46.23 5.73
N PRO A 170 1.13 47.42 5.85
CA PRO A 170 1.86 48.67 6.01
C PRO A 170 2.41 48.81 7.43
N ASP A 171 3.65 49.27 7.53
CA ASP A 171 4.35 49.61 8.77
C ASP A 171 3.81 50.94 9.33
N PRO A 172 3.53 51.08 10.64
CA PRO A 172 3.24 52.38 11.26
C PRO A 172 4.50 53.25 11.41
N ASP A 173 4.35 54.53 11.10
CA ASP A 173 5.39 55.57 11.06
C ASP A 173 6.22 55.76 12.36
N PRO A 174 7.43 56.37 12.26
CA PRO A 174 8.44 56.38 13.30
C PRO A 174 8.38 57.64 14.17
N GLN A 175 8.42 57.49 15.51
CA GLN A 175 8.97 58.54 16.39
C GLN A 175 9.24 58.02 17.82
N ARG A 176 10.52 57.78 18.13
CA ARG A 176 11.26 58.19 19.35
C ARG A 176 12.61 57.47 19.44
N GLY A 177 13.66 58.21 19.75
CA GLY A 177 15.04 57.92 19.36
C GLY A 177 15.98 57.23 20.37
N ILE A 178 16.97 56.51 19.79
CA ILE A 178 18.45 56.50 20.03
C ILE A 178 19.01 55.93 21.36
N PRO A 179 20.22 55.29 21.48
CA PRO A 179 21.20 54.68 20.51
C PRO A 179 21.73 53.24 20.87
N GLY A 180 22.17 52.44 19.88
CA GLY A 180 23.01 51.23 20.06
C GLY A 180 23.36 50.49 18.75
N PRO A 181 24.50 49.75 18.65
CA PRO A 181 25.35 49.71 17.45
C PRO A 181 24.83 48.85 16.27
N GLY A 182 24.38 49.55 15.21
CA GLY A 182 24.82 49.34 13.82
C GLY A 182 24.69 47.95 13.18
N VAL A 183 23.51 47.35 13.12
CA VAL A 183 23.24 46.27 12.17
C VAL A 183 23.15 46.88 10.76
N ARG A 184 24.22 46.83 9.98
CA ARG A 184 24.21 47.26 8.57
C ARG A 184 23.18 46.44 7.79
N ARG A 185 22.18 47.11 7.19
CA ARG A 185 21.29 46.49 6.20
C ARG A 185 22.12 46.02 5.02
N ARG A 186 22.01 44.73 4.68
CA ARG A 186 22.73 44.12 3.54
C ARG A 186 22.11 44.56 2.22
N CYS A 187 22.95 44.91 1.26
CA CYS A 187 22.48 45.28 -0.08
C CYS A 187 22.12 44.02 -0.88
N PRO A 188 21.11 44.07 -1.78
CA PRO A 188 20.79 42.97 -2.68
C PRO A 188 22.03 42.56 -3.49
N GLY A 189 22.43 41.28 -3.41
CA GLY A 189 23.58 40.73 -4.13
C GLY A 189 24.78 40.32 -3.25
N GLU A 190 24.74 40.53 -1.94
CA GLU A 190 25.74 39.95 -1.03
C GLU A 190 25.52 38.45 -0.84
N SER A 191 26.49 37.63 -1.28
CA SER A 191 26.43 36.17 -1.19
C SER A 191 26.38 35.70 0.26
N LEU A 192 25.38 34.87 0.58
CA LEU A 192 25.15 34.33 1.93
C LEU A 192 26.15 33.25 2.34
N ILE A 193 26.80 32.61 1.37
CA ILE A 193 27.66 31.44 1.59
C ILE A 193 29.12 31.87 1.86
N ASN A 194 29.52 33.05 1.40
CA ASN A 194 30.88 33.54 1.62
C ASN A 194 30.89 35.04 2.00
N PRO A 195 30.63 35.36 3.27
CA PRO A 195 30.60 36.73 3.77
C PRO A 195 32.03 37.30 3.79
N GLY A 196 32.41 38.00 2.73
CA GLY A 196 33.76 38.56 2.55
C GLY A 196 34.19 38.69 1.09
N PHE A 197 33.47 38.06 0.16
CA PHE A 197 33.78 38.18 -1.26
C PHE A 197 33.31 39.53 -1.82
N LYS A 198 34.23 40.48 -2.01
CA LYS A 198 33.93 41.74 -2.70
C LYS A 198 33.65 41.42 -4.17
N SER A 199 32.46 41.76 -4.66
CA SER A 199 32.13 41.62 -6.08
C SER A 199 33.07 42.50 -6.92
N LYS A 200 33.47 41.99 -8.09
CA LYS A 200 34.21 42.78 -9.07
C LYS A 200 33.30 43.90 -9.57
N LYS A 201 33.81 45.13 -9.64
CA LYS A 201 33.08 46.26 -10.24
C LYS A 201 32.75 45.95 -11.70
N PRO A 202 31.54 46.26 -12.18
CA PRO A 202 31.22 46.15 -13.60
C PRO A 202 32.13 47.09 -14.40
N ALA A 203 32.47 46.69 -15.62
CA ALA A 203 33.25 47.53 -16.52
C ALA A 203 32.45 48.80 -16.86
N SER A 204 33.03 49.96 -16.57
CA SER A 204 32.51 51.23 -17.08
C SER A 204 32.79 51.27 -18.57
N GLY A 205 31.76 51.42 -19.39
CA GLY A 205 31.89 51.61 -20.83
C GLY A 205 32.78 52.82 -21.13
N VAL A 206 33.50 52.74 -22.24
CA VAL A 206 34.18 53.90 -22.84
C VAL A 206 33.14 54.74 -23.57
N ASP A 207 33.11 56.03 -23.29
CA ASP A 207 32.27 57.00 -24.01
C ASP A 207 32.96 57.31 -25.35
N PHE A 208 32.23 57.24 -26.44
CA PHE A 208 32.71 57.69 -27.74
C PHE A 208 32.10 59.07 -27.99
N ASP A 209 32.94 60.11 -28.02
CA ASP A 209 32.53 61.43 -28.47
C ASP A 209 32.09 61.35 -29.93
N ASP A 210 30.81 61.61 -30.20
CA ASP A 210 30.31 61.83 -31.55
C ASP A 210 30.70 63.24 -32.02
N LEU A 211 31.25 63.28 -33.23
CA LEU A 211 31.92 64.38 -33.95
C LEU A 211 31.23 65.76 -33.90
#